data_AF-A0A6L9SCA2-F1
#
_entry.id   AF-A0A6L9SCA2-F1
#
_cell.length_a   1.000
_cell.length_b   1.000
_cell.length_c   1.000
_cell.angle_alpha   90.00
_cell.angle_beta   90.00
_cell.angle_gamma   90.00
#
_symmetry.space_group_name_H-M   'P 1'
#
loop_
_entity.id
_entity.type
_entity.pdbx_description
1 polymer ?
#
loop_
_entity_poly.entity_id
_entity_poly.type
_entity_poly.pdbx_seq_one_letter_code
_entity_poly.pdbx_strand_id
1 'polypeptide(L)'
;MPTHDNKQPVHGHNSMISRRTVLKTALATGVGVAGAGTGLLGVATPASAAVTHPGMLHTQADFDRMRARVMAGDQPWQAGWERLIANSHSHPGWTPNPQETIKRGGGSGQNYSILYNDIHAAYQNALRWKIQNNTDHGDTARDICNAWSATLQEITGDTNASLAAGIYGYQFANVGEIMRDYPGFNLGRFQQMMNDIFYTLNLDFLVRRHGTCDSHYWANWDLCNMNSILAIGILTDDQSKIDWVVDYFYNGVGQGSILNAIPHLHEDDTLGQWQESGRDQGHTLMGVGQMGAFCEMAWNQGYDLYGAHDNRFMKACEYIARYNLGNSVPFTDYYWESGHNCDPNWHTQISDHSRGQFRPVWERVYNHYAVRRGLSVPYTEQFATDVRPEGGGGDYGSTSGGFDQLGFGTLTCTRLSGGDGLDIVSGATYTLVCERSGMALDNGNVTTEGASVIQWTVHGEPQQRWRITDVGDGYYKLVCERSGMALDNGNVPDNGASAIQWTDNGGAPQRWQVIDVGGGYHKLVCERSGKALDNGNVTTDGASVIQWTDHGGPQQRWRLTRVG
;
A
#
# COMPACT_ATOMS: atom_id res chain seq x y z
N MET A 1 31.23 30.07 -50.42
CA MET A 1 32.44 29.23 -50.60
C MET A 1 33.66 30.06 -50.21
N PRO A 2 34.70 29.55 -49.52
CA PRO A 2 34.96 28.14 -49.21
C PRO A 2 35.31 27.82 -47.73
N THR A 3 35.10 26.55 -47.41
CA THR A 3 35.81 25.58 -46.53
C THR A 3 36.56 26.03 -45.27
N HIS A 4 36.19 25.44 -44.12
CA HIS A 4 37.13 24.72 -43.27
C HIS A 4 36.47 23.53 -42.56
N ASP A 5 36.99 22.35 -42.86
CA ASP A 5 36.84 21.08 -42.14
C ASP A 5 37.22 21.25 -40.66
N ASN A 6 36.44 20.65 -39.76
CA ASN A 6 37.08 19.95 -38.65
C ASN A 6 36.29 18.72 -38.20
N LYS A 7 37.02 17.60 -38.19
CA LYS A 7 36.57 16.23 -37.98
C LYS A 7 36.09 16.01 -36.54
N GLN A 8 34.95 15.34 -36.39
CA GLN A 8 34.58 14.67 -35.15
C GLN A 8 35.45 13.43 -34.91
N PRO A 9 35.83 13.10 -33.66
CA PRO A 9 36.28 11.77 -33.32
C PRO A 9 35.07 10.90 -32.93
N VAL A 10 34.95 9.78 -33.63
CA VAL A 10 34.15 8.62 -33.23
C VAL A 10 34.90 7.94 -32.07
N HIS A 11 34.25 7.80 -30.91
CA HIS A 11 34.67 6.86 -29.88
C HIS A 11 33.55 5.85 -29.60
N GLY A 12 33.90 4.58 -29.83
CA GLY A 12 33.04 3.43 -29.61
C GLY A 12 32.84 3.08 -28.14
N HIS A 13 31.80 2.26 -27.96
CA HIS A 13 31.35 1.58 -26.74
C HIS A 13 32.45 1.26 -25.71
N ASN A 14 32.17 1.62 -24.46
CA ASN A 14 32.42 0.70 -23.36
C ASN A 14 31.35 0.85 -22.26
N SER A 15 30.74 -0.31 -21.96
CA SER A 15 29.88 -0.59 -20.82
C SER A 15 30.45 -0.06 -19.52
N MET A 16 29.68 0.74 -18.78
CA MET A 16 29.84 0.88 -17.34
C MET A 16 28.47 0.82 -16.66
N ILE A 17 28.19 -0.38 -16.17
CA ILE A 17 27.23 -0.66 -15.10
C ILE A 17 27.57 0.26 -13.92
N SER A 18 26.73 1.26 -13.66
CA SER A 18 26.87 2.12 -12.49
C SER A 18 26.43 1.36 -11.24
N ARG A 19 27.30 1.42 -10.22
CA ARG A 19 27.19 0.66 -8.97
C ARG A 19 26.11 1.27 -8.07
N ARG A 20 25.19 0.40 -7.62
CA ARG A 20 24.16 0.65 -6.60
C ARG A 20 24.77 1.18 -5.30
N THR A 21 24.20 2.26 -4.76
CA THR A 21 24.21 2.55 -3.33
C THR A 21 22.79 2.93 -2.92
N VAL A 22 22.00 1.95 -2.52
CA VAL A 22 20.80 2.16 -1.70
C VAL A 22 21.25 1.91 -0.26
N LEU A 23 21.29 2.96 0.56
CA LEU A 23 21.58 2.81 1.99
C LEU A 23 20.44 2.04 2.65
N LYS A 24 20.70 0.80 3.07
CA LYS A 24 19.94 0.12 4.13
C LYS A 24 20.69 0.38 5.44
N THR A 25 20.07 1.10 6.36
CA THR A 25 20.60 1.35 7.70
C THR A 25 20.52 0.05 8.52
N ALA A 26 21.65 -0.54 8.86
CA ALA A 26 21.77 -1.60 9.87
C ALA A 26 22.72 -1.13 10.96
N LEU A 27 22.21 -0.98 12.18
CA LEU A 27 23.03 -0.82 13.39
C LEU A 27 23.66 -2.18 13.73
N ALA A 28 24.99 -2.21 13.87
CA ALA A 28 25.69 -3.28 14.58
C ALA A 28 26.79 -2.65 15.45
N THR A 29 26.68 -2.85 16.77
CA THR A 29 27.68 -2.56 17.80
C THR A 29 28.82 -3.60 17.77
N GLY A 30 30.07 -3.16 18.05
CA GLY A 30 31.33 -3.94 17.96
C GLY A 30 31.46 -5.11 18.96
N VAL A 31 32.46 -6.01 18.88
CA VAL A 31 33.93 -5.85 19.15
C VAL A 31 34.73 -7.08 18.60
N GLY A 32 36.04 -6.92 18.32
CA GLY A 32 37.02 -7.86 17.68
C GLY A 32 37.21 -9.28 18.29
N VAL A 33 38.07 -10.20 17.80
CA VAL A 33 39.45 -10.10 17.25
C VAL A 33 39.82 -11.40 16.46
N ALA A 34 40.66 -11.22 15.41
CA ALA A 34 41.62 -12.13 14.73
C ALA A 34 41.27 -13.58 14.30
N GLY A 35 41.48 -13.85 13.00
CA GLY A 35 41.70 -15.19 12.44
C GLY A 35 41.92 -15.13 10.94
N ALA A 36 43.17 -15.21 10.48
CA ALA A 36 43.53 -15.25 9.06
C ALA A 36 43.15 -16.61 8.44
N GLY A 37 42.29 -16.59 7.42
CA GLY A 37 41.96 -17.76 6.61
C GLY A 37 41.35 -17.30 5.29
N THR A 38 42.14 -17.37 4.22
CA THR A 38 41.71 -17.08 2.84
C THR A 38 40.77 -18.19 2.35
N GLY A 39 39.48 -18.02 2.62
CA GLY A 39 38.40 -18.67 1.88
C GLY A 39 37.60 -17.59 1.17
N LEU A 40 37.49 -17.68 -0.16
CA LEU A 40 36.52 -16.91 -0.93
C LEU A 40 35.12 -17.34 -0.49
N LEU A 41 34.61 -16.70 0.57
CA LEU A 41 33.20 -16.71 0.90
C LEU A 41 32.51 -15.93 -0.22
N GLY A 42 31.90 -16.66 -1.15
CA GLY A 42 30.93 -16.09 -2.06
C GLY A 42 29.90 -15.35 -1.21
N VAL A 43 29.81 -14.03 -1.40
CA VAL A 43 28.74 -13.23 -0.82
C VAL A 43 27.46 -13.80 -1.41
N ALA A 44 26.73 -14.60 -0.64
CA ALA A 44 25.36 -14.93 -0.97
C ALA A 44 24.62 -13.60 -1.04
N THR A 45 24.33 -13.14 -2.26
CA THR A 45 23.36 -12.07 -2.47
C THR A 45 22.09 -12.50 -1.76
N PRO A 46 21.50 -11.69 -0.87
CA PRO A 46 20.20 -12.03 -0.33
C PRO A 46 19.28 -12.25 -1.53
N ALA A 47 18.56 -13.36 -1.54
CA ALA A 47 17.48 -13.56 -2.49
C ALA A 47 16.62 -12.29 -2.45
N SER A 48 16.29 -11.74 -3.62
CA SER A 48 15.26 -10.70 -3.68
C SER A 48 14.06 -11.23 -2.90
N ALA A 49 13.50 -10.43 -2.00
CA ALA A 49 12.24 -10.80 -1.37
C ALA A 49 11.24 -11.07 -2.50
N ALA A 50 10.47 -12.15 -2.38
CA ALA A 50 9.42 -12.44 -3.34
C ALA A 50 8.42 -11.28 -3.36
N VAL A 51 7.86 -10.99 -4.54
CA VAL A 51 6.77 -10.02 -4.69
C VAL A 51 5.60 -10.46 -3.79
N THR A 52 5.03 -9.53 -3.04
CA THR A 52 3.96 -9.82 -2.07
C THR A 52 2.61 -9.84 -2.76
N HIS A 53 1.79 -10.87 -2.49
CA HIS A 53 0.45 -11.07 -3.05
C HIS A 53 -0.59 -11.46 -1.98
N PRO A 54 -1.79 -10.86 -2.00
CA PRO A 54 -2.12 -9.62 -2.71
C PRO A 54 -1.31 -8.45 -2.12
N GLY A 55 -0.72 -7.62 -2.97
CA GLY A 55 0.18 -6.55 -2.52
C GLY A 55 0.21 -5.29 -3.38
N MET A 56 -0.86 -5.03 -4.16
CA MET A 56 -1.03 -3.75 -4.86
C MET A 56 -1.73 -2.74 -3.96
N LEU A 57 -2.91 -2.20 -4.33
CA LEU A 57 -3.61 -1.22 -3.49
C LEU A 57 -4.21 -1.84 -2.22
N HIS A 58 -4.42 -3.16 -2.21
CA HIS A 58 -5.00 -3.89 -1.08
C HIS A 58 -4.18 -5.13 -0.79
N THR A 59 -3.95 -5.37 0.49
CA THR A 59 -3.39 -6.61 1.05
C THR A 59 -4.48 -7.55 1.55
N GLN A 60 -4.12 -8.77 1.93
CA GLN A 60 -5.08 -9.70 2.53
C GLN A 60 -5.62 -9.14 3.85
N ALA A 61 -4.75 -8.51 4.65
CA ALA A 61 -5.11 -7.79 5.87
C ALA A 61 -6.14 -6.67 5.61
N ASP A 62 -6.05 -5.96 4.48
CA ASP A 62 -7.06 -4.95 4.11
C ASP A 62 -8.42 -5.60 3.81
N PHE A 63 -8.46 -6.72 3.09
CA PHE A 63 -9.72 -7.45 2.83
C PHE A 63 -10.34 -7.99 4.11
N ASP A 64 -9.52 -8.55 4.99
CA ASP A 64 -9.99 -9.07 6.27
C ASP A 64 -10.55 -7.94 7.15
N ARG A 65 -9.88 -6.78 7.19
CA ARG A 65 -10.38 -5.57 7.87
C ARG A 65 -11.71 -5.11 7.28
N MET A 66 -11.76 -4.91 5.96
CA MET A 66 -13.00 -4.48 5.28
C MET A 66 -14.16 -5.41 5.62
N ARG A 67 -13.94 -6.72 5.50
CA ARG A 67 -14.95 -7.74 5.83
C ARG A 67 -15.39 -7.67 7.28
N ALA A 68 -14.45 -7.70 8.22
CA ALA A 68 -14.77 -7.71 9.64
C ALA A 68 -15.59 -6.46 10.04
N ARG A 69 -15.18 -5.28 9.56
CA ARG A 69 -15.84 -4.01 9.88
C ARG A 69 -17.22 -3.88 9.26
N VAL A 70 -17.37 -4.29 7.99
CA VAL A 70 -18.69 -4.31 7.32
C VAL A 70 -19.64 -5.30 8.00
N MET A 71 -19.18 -6.51 8.33
CA MET A 71 -20.02 -7.52 9.00
C MET A 71 -20.40 -7.11 10.44
N ALA A 72 -19.58 -6.30 11.10
CA ALA A 72 -19.89 -5.71 12.39
C ALA A 72 -20.83 -4.49 12.32
N GLY A 73 -21.03 -3.90 11.12
CA GLY A 73 -21.76 -2.65 10.95
C GLY A 73 -21.00 -1.41 11.44
N ASP A 74 -19.67 -1.49 11.53
CA ASP A 74 -18.82 -0.43 12.06
C ASP A 74 -18.77 0.77 11.08
N GLN A 75 -18.91 1.98 11.62
CA GLN A 75 -18.67 3.21 10.87
C GLN A 75 -17.18 3.59 10.90
N PRO A 76 -16.63 4.16 9.81
CA PRO A 76 -17.30 4.55 8.57
C PRO A 76 -17.30 3.45 7.48
N TRP A 77 -16.76 2.24 7.73
CA TRP A 77 -16.72 1.16 6.74
C TRP A 77 -18.11 0.79 6.21
N GLN A 78 -19.12 0.75 7.07
CA GLN A 78 -20.49 0.48 6.68
C GLN A 78 -21.04 1.52 5.69
N ALA A 79 -20.75 2.82 5.88
CA ALA A 79 -21.14 3.86 4.92
C ALA A 79 -20.41 3.70 3.57
N GLY A 80 -19.12 3.36 3.59
CA GLY A 80 -18.37 3.05 2.37
C GLY A 80 -18.92 1.81 1.65
N TRP A 81 -19.33 0.79 2.40
CA TRP A 81 -19.98 -0.40 1.88
C TRP A 81 -21.34 -0.10 1.23
N GLU A 82 -22.17 0.71 1.90
CA GLU A 82 -23.46 1.18 1.37
C GLU A 82 -23.27 1.96 0.06
N ARG A 83 -22.22 2.76 -0.02
CA ARG A 83 -21.84 3.46 -1.25
C ARG A 83 -21.48 2.49 -2.38
N LEU A 84 -20.70 1.45 -2.08
CA LEU A 84 -20.34 0.40 -3.04
C LEU A 84 -21.58 -0.32 -3.58
N ILE A 85 -22.47 -0.83 -2.71
CA ILE A 85 -23.62 -1.64 -3.16
C ILE A 85 -24.66 -0.83 -3.94
N ALA A 86 -24.74 0.49 -3.69
CA ALA A 86 -25.63 1.39 -4.41
C ALA A 86 -25.14 1.68 -5.84
N ASN A 87 -23.85 1.52 -6.11
CA ASN A 87 -23.27 1.77 -7.43
C ASN A 87 -23.62 0.62 -8.39
N SER A 88 -24.14 0.95 -9.58
CA SER A 88 -24.59 -0.03 -10.58
C SER A 88 -23.45 -0.89 -11.13
N HIS A 89 -22.21 -0.41 -11.13
CA HIS A 89 -21.05 -1.19 -11.53
C HIS A 89 -20.76 -2.34 -10.55
N SER A 90 -21.24 -2.29 -9.31
CA SER A 90 -21.04 -3.33 -8.31
C SER A 90 -22.04 -4.49 -8.40
N HIS A 91 -23.01 -4.42 -9.33
CA HIS A 91 -24.05 -5.45 -9.46
C HIS A 91 -23.51 -6.65 -10.24
N PRO A 92 -23.82 -7.89 -9.83
CA PRO A 92 -23.35 -9.07 -10.54
C PRO A 92 -24.12 -9.24 -11.85
N GLY A 93 -23.58 -10.03 -12.78
CA GLY A 93 -24.19 -10.23 -14.10
C GLY A 93 -23.95 -9.08 -15.08
N TRP A 94 -22.96 -8.22 -14.80
CA TRP A 94 -22.48 -7.24 -15.78
C TRP A 94 -21.99 -7.94 -17.05
N THR A 95 -22.50 -7.52 -18.20
CA THR A 95 -22.08 -8.07 -19.50
C THR A 95 -20.87 -7.28 -20.01
N PRO A 96 -19.64 -7.86 -20.05
CA PRO A 96 -18.48 -7.16 -20.58
C PRO A 96 -18.65 -6.84 -22.07
N ASN A 97 -18.04 -5.74 -22.51
CA ASN A 97 -18.05 -5.28 -23.90
C ASN A 97 -16.61 -5.11 -24.44
N PRO A 98 -15.82 -6.19 -24.49
CA PRO A 98 -14.43 -6.10 -24.89
C PRO A 98 -14.29 -5.65 -26.35
N GLN A 99 -13.29 -4.81 -26.61
CA GLN A 99 -12.97 -4.28 -27.94
C GLN A 99 -11.56 -4.71 -28.35
N GLU A 100 -11.35 -5.04 -29.62
CA GLU A 100 -10.00 -5.33 -30.14
C GLU A 100 -9.09 -4.10 -30.07
N THR A 101 -9.67 -2.91 -30.31
CA THR A 101 -8.96 -1.64 -30.26
C THR A 101 -9.65 -0.66 -29.33
N ILE A 102 -8.87 -0.08 -28.41
CA ILE A 102 -9.29 1.06 -27.60
C ILE A 102 -8.62 2.33 -28.10
N LYS A 103 -9.41 3.32 -28.50
CA LYS A 103 -8.94 4.62 -28.98
C LYS A 103 -9.22 5.72 -27.96
N ARG A 104 -8.19 6.49 -27.61
CA ARG A 104 -8.29 7.75 -26.85
C ARG A 104 -7.52 8.87 -27.55
N GLY A 105 -8.19 10.00 -27.77
CA GLY A 105 -7.66 11.13 -28.54
C GLY A 105 -7.74 10.96 -30.07
N GLY A 106 -7.19 11.92 -30.82
CA GLY A 106 -7.11 11.87 -32.28
C GLY A 106 -8.45 12.07 -33.00
N GLY A 107 -9.34 12.92 -32.45
CA GLY A 107 -10.62 13.28 -33.07
C GLY A 107 -11.76 12.28 -32.81
N SER A 108 -12.50 11.93 -33.88
CA SER A 108 -13.69 11.06 -33.83
C SER A 108 -13.36 9.58 -33.59
N GLY A 109 -14.37 8.81 -33.13
CA GLY A 109 -14.25 7.36 -32.93
C GLY A 109 -13.58 6.92 -31.63
N GLN A 110 -13.53 7.79 -30.61
CA GLN A 110 -13.04 7.41 -29.29
C GLN A 110 -14.02 6.45 -28.60
N ASN A 111 -13.51 5.37 -28.02
CA ASN A 111 -14.31 4.33 -27.36
C ASN A 111 -13.73 3.89 -26.00
N TYR A 112 -12.71 4.60 -25.49
CA TYR A 112 -12.04 4.29 -24.23
C TYR A 112 -12.97 4.25 -23.00
N SER A 113 -14.16 4.85 -23.09
CA SER A 113 -15.16 4.74 -22.04
C SER A 113 -15.69 3.34 -21.84
N ILE A 114 -15.71 2.52 -22.88
CA ILE A 114 -16.11 1.12 -22.78
C ILE A 114 -15.16 0.38 -21.83
N LEU A 115 -13.84 0.61 -21.99
CA LEU A 115 -12.82 -0.03 -21.16
C LEU A 115 -12.94 0.37 -19.68
N TYR A 116 -13.03 1.67 -19.37
CA TYR A 116 -13.05 2.06 -17.95
C TYR A 116 -14.34 1.63 -17.24
N ASN A 117 -15.50 1.56 -17.92
CA ASN A 117 -16.72 1.09 -17.26
C ASN A 117 -16.60 -0.39 -16.89
N ASP A 118 -16.05 -1.21 -17.79
CA ASP A 118 -15.82 -2.64 -17.53
C ASP A 118 -14.79 -2.86 -16.43
N ILE A 119 -13.67 -2.11 -16.43
CA ILE A 119 -12.65 -2.21 -15.35
C ILE A 119 -13.25 -1.88 -13.99
N HIS A 120 -14.06 -0.82 -13.91
CA HIS A 120 -14.68 -0.41 -12.65
C HIS A 120 -15.78 -1.38 -12.22
N ALA A 121 -16.54 -1.96 -13.15
CA ALA A 121 -17.46 -3.06 -12.84
C ALA A 121 -16.71 -4.27 -12.30
N ALA A 122 -15.58 -4.64 -12.90
CA ALA A 122 -14.76 -5.76 -12.44
C ALA A 122 -14.15 -5.50 -11.05
N TYR A 123 -13.59 -4.31 -10.82
CA TYR A 123 -13.03 -3.92 -9.52
C TYR A 123 -14.09 -3.93 -8.41
N GLN A 124 -15.23 -3.30 -8.65
CA GLN A 124 -16.30 -3.21 -7.66
C GLN A 124 -16.88 -4.59 -7.33
N ASN A 125 -17.08 -5.45 -8.35
CA ASN A 125 -17.49 -6.84 -8.12
C ASN A 125 -16.39 -7.65 -7.40
N ALA A 126 -15.11 -7.44 -7.69
CA ALA A 126 -14.01 -8.09 -6.96
C ALA A 126 -14.00 -7.70 -5.47
N LEU A 127 -14.27 -6.43 -5.13
CA LEU A 127 -14.45 -5.98 -3.74
C LEU A 127 -15.67 -6.63 -3.08
N ARG A 128 -16.83 -6.68 -3.78
CA ARG A 128 -18.04 -7.35 -3.29
C ARG A 128 -17.75 -8.82 -2.96
N TRP A 129 -17.01 -9.51 -3.82
CA TRP A 129 -16.58 -10.89 -3.58
C TRP A 129 -15.67 -11.02 -2.35
N LYS A 130 -14.58 -10.24 -2.26
CA LYS A 130 -13.65 -10.32 -1.12
C LYS A 130 -14.33 -10.06 0.22
N ILE A 131 -15.29 -9.12 0.26
CA ILE A 131 -15.96 -8.72 1.50
C ILE A 131 -17.10 -9.67 1.88
N GLN A 132 -17.96 -10.08 0.94
CA GLN A 132 -19.16 -10.87 1.24
C GLN A 132 -19.01 -12.37 0.98
N ASN A 133 -17.94 -12.80 0.29
CA ASN A 133 -17.76 -14.17 -0.17
C ASN A 133 -18.92 -14.68 -1.06
N ASN A 134 -19.52 -13.79 -1.85
CA ASN A 134 -20.53 -14.16 -2.84
C ASN A 134 -19.85 -14.37 -4.21
N THR A 135 -19.96 -15.58 -4.74
CA THR A 135 -19.33 -16.00 -6.00
C THR A 135 -19.94 -15.36 -7.23
N ASP A 136 -21.19 -14.89 -7.21
CA ASP A 136 -21.80 -14.20 -8.37
C ASP A 136 -20.98 -12.95 -8.76
N HIS A 137 -20.45 -12.26 -7.76
CA HIS A 137 -19.57 -11.11 -7.95
C HIS A 137 -18.17 -11.53 -8.42
N GLY A 138 -17.60 -12.59 -7.84
CA GLY A 138 -16.31 -13.11 -8.27
C GLY A 138 -16.34 -13.59 -9.73
N ASP A 139 -17.43 -14.27 -10.12
CA ASP A 139 -17.67 -14.73 -11.49
C ASP A 139 -17.80 -13.54 -12.44
N THR A 140 -18.54 -12.50 -12.06
CA THR A 140 -18.66 -11.27 -12.86
C THR A 140 -17.30 -10.61 -13.11
N ALA A 141 -16.49 -10.44 -12.06
CA ALA A 141 -15.15 -9.85 -12.19
C ALA A 141 -14.22 -10.72 -13.06
N ARG A 142 -14.23 -12.04 -12.83
CA ARG A 142 -13.47 -13.02 -13.64
C ARG A 142 -13.85 -12.92 -15.11
N ASP A 143 -15.15 -12.90 -15.42
CA ASP A 143 -15.64 -12.95 -16.79
C ASP A 143 -15.26 -11.68 -17.56
N ILE A 144 -15.29 -10.51 -16.92
CA ILE A 144 -14.77 -9.27 -17.50
C ILE A 144 -13.28 -9.37 -17.80
N CYS A 145 -12.45 -9.79 -16.83
CA CYS A 145 -11.00 -9.93 -17.03
C CYS A 145 -10.67 -10.95 -18.12
N ASN A 146 -11.38 -12.07 -18.15
CA ASN A 146 -11.20 -13.12 -19.16
C ASN A 146 -11.62 -12.65 -20.55
N ALA A 147 -12.72 -11.89 -20.67
CA ALA A 147 -13.22 -11.38 -21.94
C ALA A 147 -12.23 -10.38 -22.57
N TRP A 148 -11.78 -9.38 -21.80
CA TRP A 148 -10.81 -8.39 -22.30
C TRP A 148 -9.47 -9.02 -22.64
N SER A 149 -8.93 -9.90 -21.79
CA SER A 149 -7.65 -10.58 -22.08
C SER A 149 -7.70 -11.52 -23.28
N ALA A 150 -8.89 -11.91 -23.75
CA ALA A 150 -9.06 -12.69 -24.97
C ALA A 150 -9.19 -11.83 -26.23
N THR A 151 -9.47 -10.53 -26.10
CA THR A 151 -9.95 -9.70 -27.22
C THR A 151 -9.09 -8.48 -27.47
N LEU A 152 -8.62 -7.76 -26.44
CA LEU A 152 -7.86 -6.53 -26.63
C LEU A 152 -6.53 -6.82 -27.34
N GLN A 153 -6.26 -6.05 -28.39
CA GLN A 153 -5.05 -6.15 -29.20
C GLN A 153 -4.23 -4.86 -29.19
N GLU A 154 -4.88 -3.70 -29.09
CA GLU A 154 -4.19 -2.40 -29.13
C GLU A 154 -4.91 -1.29 -28.36
N ILE A 155 -4.13 -0.38 -27.77
CA ILE A 155 -4.58 0.95 -27.35
C ILE A 155 -3.94 1.99 -28.28
N THR A 156 -4.76 2.80 -28.94
CA THR A 156 -4.37 3.73 -29.99
C THR A 156 -4.97 5.13 -29.79
N GLY A 157 -4.70 6.03 -30.73
CA GLY A 157 -5.16 7.42 -30.75
C GLY A 157 -4.03 8.39 -31.03
N ASP A 158 -4.11 9.58 -30.44
CA ASP A 158 -2.95 10.48 -30.36
C ASP A 158 -2.15 10.17 -29.08
N THR A 159 -1.40 11.14 -28.56
CA THR A 159 -0.62 10.96 -27.33
C THR A 159 -1.48 10.55 -26.12
N ASN A 160 -2.80 10.81 -26.14
CA ASN A 160 -3.73 10.36 -25.10
C ASN A 160 -3.86 8.83 -25.01
N ALA A 161 -3.36 8.05 -25.97
CA ALA A 161 -3.21 6.60 -25.83
C ALA A 161 -2.38 6.25 -24.58
N SER A 162 -1.34 7.04 -24.25
CA SER A 162 -0.53 6.89 -23.03
C SER A 162 -1.33 7.18 -21.75
N LEU A 163 -2.32 8.08 -21.79
CA LEU A 163 -3.24 8.27 -20.66
C LEU A 163 -4.20 7.09 -20.50
N ALA A 164 -4.70 6.53 -21.60
CA ALA A 164 -5.54 5.33 -21.54
C ALA A 164 -4.76 4.15 -20.96
N ALA A 165 -3.55 3.89 -21.47
CA ALA A 165 -2.69 2.83 -20.97
C ALA A 165 -2.31 3.07 -19.50
N GLY A 166 -1.94 4.29 -19.11
CA GLY A 166 -1.56 4.61 -17.74
C GLY A 166 -2.72 4.46 -16.76
N ILE A 167 -3.79 5.24 -16.95
CA ILE A 167 -4.93 5.29 -16.01
C ILE A 167 -5.62 3.92 -15.92
N TYR A 168 -5.93 3.31 -17.06
CA TYR A 168 -6.72 2.07 -17.05
C TYR A 168 -5.85 0.84 -16.77
N GLY A 169 -4.57 0.88 -17.12
CA GLY A 169 -3.65 -0.24 -16.91
C GLY A 169 -3.44 -0.59 -15.45
N TYR A 170 -3.11 0.40 -14.60
CA TYR A 170 -2.93 0.12 -13.16
C TYR A 170 -4.23 -0.32 -12.50
N GLN A 171 -5.36 0.25 -12.91
CA GLN A 171 -6.68 -0.11 -12.40
C GLN A 171 -7.01 -1.56 -12.75
N PHE A 172 -6.76 -1.97 -14.00
CA PHE A 172 -7.04 -3.33 -14.44
C PHE A 172 -6.10 -4.36 -13.81
N ALA A 173 -4.81 -4.01 -13.65
CA ALA A 173 -3.86 -4.84 -12.93
C ALA A 173 -4.28 -5.09 -11.47
N ASN A 174 -4.81 -4.07 -10.79
CA ASN A 174 -5.37 -4.23 -9.44
C ASN A 174 -6.54 -5.22 -9.43
N VAL A 175 -7.42 -5.22 -10.44
CA VAL A 175 -8.47 -6.26 -10.55
C VAL A 175 -7.85 -7.64 -10.73
N GLY A 176 -6.89 -7.78 -11.64
CA GLY A 176 -6.19 -9.05 -11.88
C GLY A 176 -5.51 -9.60 -10.63
N GLU A 177 -4.96 -8.72 -9.78
CA GLU A 177 -4.36 -9.08 -8.50
C GLU A 177 -5.38 -9.61 -7.49
N ILE A 178 -6.53 -8.92 -7.35
CA ILE A 178 -7.59 -9.36 -6.45
C ILE A 178 -8.08 -10.76 -6.87
N MET A 179 -8.20 -10.96 -8.18
CA MET A 179 -8.71 -12.18 -8.80
C MET A 179 -7.65 -13.27 -9.00
N ARG A 180 -6.38 -13.05 -8.64
CA ARG A 180 -5.22 -13.91 -8.97
C ARG A 180 -5.49 -15.41 -8.81
N ASP A 181 -6.06 -15.81 -7.69
CA ASP A 181 -6.33 -17.22 -7.34
C ASP A 181 -7.80 -17.64 -7.55
N TYR A 182 -8.61 -16.78 -8.19
CA TYR A 182 -10.04 -17.06 -8.37
C TYR A 182 -10.27 -18.16 -9.42
N PRO A 183 -11.08 -19.19 -9.14
CA PRO A 183 -11.32 -20.29 -10.06
C PRO A 183 -11.79 -19.84 -11.45
N GLY A 184 -11.09 -20.33 -12.48
CA GLY A 184 -11.39 -20.04 -13.88
C GLY A 184 -10.84 -18.70 -14.39
N PHE A 185 -10.20 -17.88 -13.56
CA PHE A 185 -9.48 -16.71 -14.04
C PHE A 185 -8.22 -17.15 -14.81
N ASN A 186 -8.09 -16.70 -16.06
CA ASN A 186 -6.90 -16.98 -16.86
C ASN A 186 -5.81 -15.93 -16.60
N LEU A 187 -5.17 -16.05 -15.43
CA LEU A 187 -4.12 -15.13 -14.98
C LEU A 187 -2.99 -14.99 -16.01
N GLY A 188 -2.52 -16.10 -16.60
CA GLY A 188 -1.42 -16.08 -17.56
C GLY A 188 -1.73 -15.25 -18.82
N ARG A 189 -2.93 -15.44 -19.40
CA ARG A 189 -3.37 -14.62 -20.55
C ARG A 189 -3.57 -13.16 -20.17
N PHE A 190 -4.12 -12.92 -18.98
CA PHE A 190 -4.32 -11.57 -18.49
C PHE A 190 -2.98 -10.84 -18.28
N GLN A 191 -2.00 -11.47 -17.62
CA GLN A 191 -0.64 -10.98 -17.48
C GLN A 191 0.03 -10.69 -18.83
N GLN A 192 -0.20 -11.54 -19.83
CA GLN A 192 0.31 -11.31 -21.19
C GLN A 192 -0.29 -10.05 -21.82
N MET A 193 -1.62 -9.88 -21.79
CA MET A 193 -2.28 -8.65 -22.28
C MET A 193 -1.72 -7.40 -21.58
N MET A 194 -1.53 -7.46 -20.26
CA MET A 194 -0.98 -6.34 -19.49
C MET A 194 0.46 -5.99 -19.90
N ASN A 195 1.32 -6.99 -20.15
CA ASN A 195 2.68 -6.75 -20.62
C ASN A 195 2.73 -6.23 -22.07
N ASP A 196 2.04 -6.91 -22.98
CA ASP A 196 2.20 -6.70 -24.42
C ASP A 196 1.60 -5.35 -24.84
N ILE A 197 0.49 -4.95 -24.23
CA ILE A 197 -0.29 -3.76 -24.63
C ILE A 197 -0.03 -2.58 -23.71
N PHE A 198 -0.28 -2.73 -22.41
CA PHE A 198 -0.23 -1.61 -21.47
C PHE A 198 1.21 -1.21 -21.15
N TYR A 199 2.01 -2.15 -20.64
CA TYR A 199 3.39 -1.87 -20.22
C TYR A 199 4.24 -1.29 -21.36
N THR A 200 4.12 -1.82 -22.58
CA THR A 200 4.84 -1.30 -23.76
C THR A 200 4.58 0.19 -23.97
N LEU A 201 3.31 0.62 -23.96
CA LEU A 201 2.96 2.04 -24.12
C LEU A 201 3.39 2.89 -22.92
N ASN A 202 3.30 2.35 -21.70
CA ASN A 202 3.67 3.08 -20.50
C ASN A 202 5.18 3.36 -20.46
N LEU A 203 6.00 2.34 -20.70
CA LEU A 203 7.46 2.48 -20.72
C LEU A 203 7.89 3.40 -21.85
N ASP A 204 7.31 3.23 -23.03
CA ASP A 204 7.59 4.07 -24.19
C ASP A 204 7.32 5.55 -23.92
N PHE A 205 6.20 5.86 -23.27
CA PHE A 205 5.88 7.22 -22.83
C PHE A 205 6.93 7.76 -21.86
N LEU A 206 7.25 7.04 -20.77
CA LEU A 206 8.20 7.54 -19.77
C LEU A 206 9.62 7.70 -20.33
N VAL A 207 10.01 6.87 -21.30
CA VAL A 207 11.35 6.89 -21.92
C VAL A 207 11.47 7.89 -23.07
N ARG A 208 10.46 8.02 -23.93
CA ARG A 208 10.52 8.88 -25.13
C ARG A 208 9.70 10.16 -25.05
N ARG A 209 8.66 10.22 -24.20
CA ARG A 209 7.74 11.37 -24.06
C ARG A 209 7.27 11.91 -25.42
N HIS A 210 6.96 11.01 -26.35
CA HIS A 210 6.55 11.37 -27.72
C HIS A 210 7.53 12.32 -28.46
N GLY A 211 8.81 12.28 -28.09
CA GLY A 211 9.89 13.12 -28.64
C GLY A 211 9.89 14.57 -28.16
N THR A 212 9.11 14.90 -27.12
CA THR A 212 9.00 16.25 -26.57
C THR A 212 10.03 16.51 -25.46
N CYS A 213 10.13 17.76 -25.02
CA CYS A 213 10.96 18.11 -23.87
C CYS A 213 10.47 17.45 -22.57
N ASP A 214 11.36 17.35 -21.58
CA ASP A 214 11.11 16.55 -20.37
C ASP A 214 9.92 17.04 -19.56
N SER A 215 9.70 18.36 -19.49
CA SER A 215 8.57 18.96 -18.74
C SER A 215 7.29 19.15 -19.56
N HIS A 216 7.23 18.71 -20.82
CA HIS A 216 6.06 18.96 -21.68
C HIS A 216 4.77 18.39 -21.10
N TYR A 217 4.86 17.19 -20.52
CA TYR A 217 3.73 16.50 -19.92
C TYR A 217 3.64 16.78 -18.42
N TRP A 218 2.41 16.96 -17.94
CA TRP A 218 2.14 17.19 -16.53
C TRP A 218 2.35 15.94 -15.68
N ALA A 219 2.63 16.11 -14.39
CA ALA A 219 2.85 15.04 -13.41
C ALA A 219 1.82 13.90 -13.48
N ASN A 220 0.54 14.20 -13.68
CA ASN A 220 -0.50 13.18 -13.80
C ASN A 220 -0.31 12.21 -14.98
N TRP A 221 0.33 12.64 -16.08
CA TRP A 221 0.66 11.76 -17.19
C TRP A 221 1.71 10.74 -16.79
N ASP A 222 2.80 11.20 -16.18
CA ASP A 222 3.85 10.33 -15.68
C ASP A 222 3.32 9.38 -14.60
N LEU A 223 2.62 9.92 -13.59
CA LEU A 223 2.16 9.14 -12.45
C LEU A 223 1.21 8.01 -12.85
N CYS A 224 0.30 8.22 -13.81
CA CYS A 224 -0.58 7.13 -14.24
C CYS A 224 0.20 6.05 -15.01
N ASN A 225 1.21 6.41 -15.81
CA ASN A 225 2.09 5.44 -16.48
C ASN A 225 3.01 4.72 -15.48
N MET A 226 3.54 5.42 -14.47
CA MET A 226 4.30 4.84 -13.37
C MET A 226 3.45 3.86 -12.56
N ASN A 227 2.22 4.24 -12.21
CA ASN A 227 1.26 3.37 -11.54
C ASN A 227 1.03 2.07 -12.32
N SER A 228 0.86 2.18 -13.64
CA SER A 228 0.63 1.02 -14.49
C SER A 228 1.84 0.10 -14.51
N ILE A 229 3.06 0.63 -14.68
CA ILE A 229 4.30 -0.18 -14.66
C ILE A 229 4.48 -0.88 -13.31
N LEU A 230 4.28 -0.18 -12.19
CA LEU A 230 4.39 -0.77 -10.85
C LEU A 230 3.37 -1.90 -10.67
N ALA A 231 2.11 -1.65 -11.00
CA ALA A 231 1.05 -2.64 -10.87
C ALA A 231 1.29 -3.85 -11.79
N ILE A 232 1.76 -3.64 -13.02
CA ILE A 232 2.08 -4.75 -13.94
C ILE A 232 3.31 -5.53 -13.45
N GLY A 233 4.33 -4.84 -12.93
CA GLY A 233 5.49 -5.47 -12.31
C GLY A 233 5.10 -6.39 -11.16
N ILE A 234 4.24 -5.92 -10.26
CA ILE A 234 3.68 -6.75 -9.17
C ILE A 234 2.88 -7.91 -9.78
N LEU A 235 1.93 -7.63 -10.69
CA LEU A 235 1.05 -8.65 -11.26
C LEU A 235 1.82 -9.80 -11.91
N THR A 236 2.96 -9.49 -12.52
CA THR A 236 3.75 -10.42 -13.34
C THR A 236 4.98 -10.96 -12.63
N ASP A 237 5.10 -10.72 -11.32
CA ASP A 237 6.24 -11.14 -10.50
C ASP A 237 7.59 -10.62 -11.05
N ASP A 238 7.57 -9.45 -11.71
CA ASP A 238 8.73 -8.85 -12.38
C ASP A 238 9.33 -7.71 -11.55
N GLN A 239 10.26 -8.10 -10.67
CA GLN A 239 11.01 -7.18 -9.81
C GLN A 239 11.79 -6.12 -10.60
N SER A 240 12.18 -6.38 -11.85
CA SER A 240 12.94 -5.40 -12.65
C SER A 240 12.09 -4.20 -13.05
N LYS A 241 10.79 -4.42 -13.34
CA LYS A 241 9.83 -3.33 -13.59
C LYS A 241 9.57 -2.51 -12.33
N ILE A 242 9.45 -3.18 -11.19
CA ILE A 242 9.26 -2.54 -9.87
C ILE A 242 10.47 -1.67 -9.53
N ASP A 243 11.69 -2.23 -9.59
CA ASP A 243 12.92 -1.50 -9.31
C ASP A 243 13.10 -0.29 -10.24
N TRP A 244 12.81 -0.46 -11.53
CA TRP A 244 12.95 0.62 -12.52
C TRP A 244 12.01 1.79 -12.24
N VAL A 245 10.73 1.52 -11.94
CA VAL A 245 9.76 2.61 -11.72
C VAL A 245 9.91 3.26 -10.34
N VAL A 246 10.38 2.51 -9.34
CA VAL A 246 10.79 3.08 -8.04
C VAL A 246 12.01 4.00 -8.21
N ASP A 247 12.98 3.63 -9.05
CA ASP A 247 14.09 4.53 -9.40
C ASP A 247 13.59 5.78 -10.14
N TYR A 248 12.67 5.62 -11.11
CA TYR A 248 12.07 6.74 -11.83
C TYR A 248 11.35 7.73 -10.89
N PHE A 249 10.71 7.25 -9.81
CA PHE A 249 10.10 8.13 -8.81
C PHE A 249 11.11 9.10 -8.17
N TYR A 250 12.36 8.67 -7.94
CA TYR A 250 13.41 9.53 -7.38
C TYR A 250 14.18 10.30 -8.45
N ASN A 251 14.51 9.63 -9.55
CA ASN A 251 15.54 10.07 -10.50
C ASN A 251 15.00 10.31 -11.93
N GLY A 252 13.69 10.11 -12.13
CA GLY A 252 13.03 10.31 -13.42
C GLY A 252 13.06 11.77 -13.86
N VAL A 253 13.32 11.97 -15.15
CA VAL A 253 13.38 13.30 -15.77
C VAL A 253 12.01 13.96 -15.93
N GLY A 254 10.94 13.16 -16.00
CA GLY A 254 9.60 13.67 -16.21
C GLY A 254 8.94 14.22 -14.94
N GLN A 255 7.78 14.86 -15.10
CA GLN A 255 7.11 15.61 -14.04
C GLN A 255 6.46 14.73 -12.95
N GLY A 256 6.44 13.40 -13.12
CA GLY A 256 5.94 12.48 -12.09
C GLY A 256 6.95 12.11 -11.01
N SER A 257 8.24 12.40 -11.21
CA SER A 257 9.26 12.19 -10.16
C SER A 257 9.03 13.14 -8.99
N ILE A 258 9.36 12.72 -7.78
CA ILE A 258 8.92 13.38 -6.55
C ILE A 258 9.36 14.84 -6.43
N LEU A 259 10.56 15.18 -6.90
CA LEU A 259 11.08 16.55 -6.87
C LEU A 259 10.52 17.42 -8.00
N ASN A 260 10.14 16.83 -9.14
CA ASN A 260 9.53 17.55 -10.26
C ASN A 260 8.02 17.77 -10.02
N ALA A 261 7.34 16.80 -9.41
CA ALA A 261 5.92 16.90 -9.05
C ALA A 261 5.67 17.94 -7.95
N ILE A 262 6.64 18.10 -7.04
CA ILE A 262 6.57 18.99 -5.87
C ILE A 262 7.83 19.88 -5.85
N PRO A 263 7.96 20.87 -6.75
CA PRO A 263 9.21 21.61 -6.95
C PRO A 263 9.57 22.55 -5.79
N HIS A 264 8.58 23.07 -5.06
CA HIS A 264 8.80 24.09 -4.03
C HIS A 264 8.21 23.68 -2.69
N LEU A 265 8.95 24.00 -1.62
CA LEU A 265 8.48 23.92 -0.25
C LEU A 265 8.30 25.34 0.30
N HIS A 266 7.34 25.49 1.21
CA HIS A 266 6.92 26.76 1.80
C HIS A 266 6.68 26.61 3.30
N GLU A 267 6.57 27.75 4.00
CA GLU A 267 6.24 27.83 5.43
C GLU A 267 7.12 26.90 6.28
N ASP A 268 8.43 27.13 6.28
CA ASP A 268 9.43 26.30 6.97
C ASP A 268 9.32 24.81 6.63
N ASP A 269 9.20 24.53 5.33
CA ASP A 269 9.07 23.18 4.77
C ASP A 269 7.87 22.38 5.29
N THR A 270 6.78 23.05 5.69
CA THR A 270 5.54 22.37 6.11
C THR A 270 4.52 22.19 4.98
N LEU A 271 4.63 22.98 3.91
CA LEU A 271 3.76 22.89 2.74
C LEU A 271 4.55 22.67 1.44
N GLY A 272 4.04 21.81 0.55
CA GLY A 272 4.65 21.51 -0.75
C GLY A 272 3.79 21.96 -1.91
N GLN A 273 4.30 22.85 -2.75
CA GLN A 273 3.56 23.29 -3.94
C GLN A 273 3.50 22.18 -4.97
N TRP A 274 2.29 21.70 -5.29
CA TRP A 274 2.07 20.78 -6.38
C TRP A 274 2.18 21.50 -7.72
N GLN A 275 2.92 20.93 -8.66
CA GLN A 275 3.26 21.65 -9.89
C GLN A 275 2.03 22.02 -10.76
N GLU A 276 0.96 21.21 -10.73
CA GLU A 276 -0.28 21.52 -11.48
C GLU A 276 -1.17 22.57 -10.80
N SER A 277 -0.81 23.08 -9.62
CA SER A 277 -1.65 24.04 -8.89
C SER A 277 -1.88 25.36 -9.63
N GLY A 278 -0.94 25.76 -10.49
CA GLY A 278 -1.11 26.93 -11.37
C GLY A 278 -2.00 26.69 -12.60
N ARG A 279 -2.25 25.41 -12.95
CA ARG A 279 -3.10 25.00 -14.08
C ARG A 279 -4.57 25.02 -13.67
N ASP A 280 -4.94 24.09 -12.79
CA ASP A 280 -6.26 23.97 -12.19
C ASP A 280 -6.27 22.99 -11.01
N GLN A 281 -7.30 23.10 -10.17
CA GLN A 281 -7.43 22.26 -8.98
C GLN A 281 -7.93 20.86 -9.29
N GLY A 282 -8.68 20.63 -10.37
CA GLY A 282 -9.17 19.30 -10.73
C GLY A 282 -8.02 18.31 -10.99
N HIS A 283 -7.00 18.75 -11.73
CA HIS A 283 -5.78 17.98 -11.97
C HIS A 283 -4.84 17.98 -10.76
N THR A 284 -4.82 19.05 -9.98
CA THR A 284 -4.08 19.07 -8.70
C THR A 284 -4.58 17.96 -7.76
N LEU A 285 -5.91 17.83 -7.62
CA LEU A 285 -6.56 16.76 -6.86
C LEU A 285 -6.32 15.37 -7.48
N MET A 286 -6.23 15.28 -8.82
CA MET A 286 -5.83 14.03 -9.49
C MET A 286 -4.45 13.56 -9.01
N GLY A 287 -3.53 14.51 -8.82
CA GLY A 287 -2.16 14.27 -8.37
C GLY A 287 -2.10 13.56 -7.02
N VAL A 288 -2.95 13.97 -6.07
CA VAL A 288 -3.09 13.29 -4.76
C VAL A 288 -3.49 11.83 -4.96
N GLY A 289 -4.49 11.57 -5.81
CA GLY A 289 -4.95 10.21 -6.10
C GLY A 289 -3.91 9.33 -6.79
N GLN A 290 -3.21 9.87 -7.79
CA GLN A 290 -2.22 9.13 -8.57
C GLN A 290 -0.94 8.87 -7.78
N MET A 291 -0.35 9.89 -7.14
CA MET A 291 0.84 9.73 -6.30
C MET A 291 0.52 8.86 -5.08
N GLY A 292 -0.65 9.03 -4.47
CA GLY A 292 -1.09 8.18 -3.37
C GLY A 292 -1.27 6.72 -3.78
N ALA A 293 -1.75 6.44 -4.99
CA ALA A 293 -1.84 5.06 -5.49
C ALA A 293 -0.44 4.44 -5.66
N PHE A 294 0.49 5.21 -6.20
CA PHE A 294 1.87 4.78 -6.41
C PHE A 294 2.55 4.45 -5.09
N CYS A 295 2.49 5.37 -4.13
CA CYS A 295 3.10 5.19 -2.81
C CYS A 295 2.49 4.02 -2.04
N GLU A 296 1.18 3.78 -2.12
CA GLU A 296 0.55 2.66 -1.40
C GLU A 296 0.86 1.30 -2.02
N MET A 297 0.85 1.18 -3.36
CA MET A 297 1.31 -0.05 -4.02
C MET A 297 2.78 -0.34 -3.69
N ALA A 298 3.62 0.70 -3.66
CA ALA A 298 5.03 0.56 -3.28
C ALA A 298 5.20 0.18 -1.80
N TRP A 299 4.40 0.78 -0.91
CA TRP A 299 4.39 0.48 0.52
C TRP A 299 4.08 -0.99 0.79
N ASN A 300 3.08 -1.54 0.10
CA ASN A 300 2.68 -2.94 0.22
C ASN A 300 3.73 -3.92 -0.34
N GLN A 301 4.73 -3.42 -1.08
CA GLN A 301 5.92 -4.16 -1.50
C GLN A 301 7.17 -3.86 -0.65
N GLY A 302 7.02 -3.08 0.43
CA GLY A 302 8.11 -2.76 1.36
C GLY A 302 8.95 -1.53 0.99
N TYR A 303 8.50 -0.71 0.05
CA TYR A 303 9.15 0.56 -0.30
C TYR A 303 8.43 1.74 0.37
N ASP A 304 9.08 2.41 1.33
CA ASP A 304 8.54 3.62 1.96
C ASP A 304 8.73 4.86 1.08
N LEU A 305 7.89 4.99 0.05
CA LEU A 305 7.88 6.17 -0.83
C LEU A 305 7.08 7.33 -0.25
N TYR A 306 6.18 7.06 0.70
CA TYR A 306 5.49 8.10 1.48
C TYR A 306 6.48 8.93 2.30
N GLY A 307 7.51 8.28 2.88
CA GLY A 307 8.58 8.92 3.63
C GLY A 307 9.62 9.69 2.80
N ALA A 308 9.52 9.66 1.46
CA ALA A 308 10.51 10.24 0.58
C ALA A 308 10.70 11.75 0.81
N HIS A 309 11.96 12.19 0.82
CA HIS A 309 12.35 13.59 0.98
C HIS A 309 11.67 14.29 2.16
N ASP A 310 11.70 13.65 3.34
CA ASP A 310 11.07 14.15 4.56
C ASP A 310 9.56 14.35 4.38
N ASN A 311 8.87 13.28 3.99
CA ASN A 311 7.43 13.26 3.74
C ASN A 311 6.97 14.35 2.74
N ARG A 312 7.74 14.59 1.66
CA ARG A 312 7.46 15.67 0.70
C ARG A 312 6.05 15.58 0.12
N PHE A 313 5.56 14.36 -0.13
CA PHE A 313 4.21 14.15 -0.61
C PHE A 313 3.13 14.51 0.43
N MET A 314 3.38 14.27 1.72
CA MET A 314 2.47 14.73 2.80
C MET A 314 2.31 16.24 2.78
N LYS A 315 3.43 16.96 2.65
CA LYS A 315 3.46 18.43 2.59
C LYS A 315 2.67 18.95 1.38
N ALA A 316 2.71 18.23 0.26
CA ALA A 316 1.87 18.54 -0.89
C ALA A 316 0.38 18.24 -0.65
N CYS A 317 0.03 17.13 0.01
CA CYS A 317 -1.36 16.87 0.42
C CYS A 317 -1.90 18.01 1.30
N GLU A 318 -1.14 18.46 2.30
CA GLU A 318 -1.53 19.58 3.18
C GLU A 318 -1.71 20.88 2.40
N TYR A 319 -0.78 21.22 1.49
CA TYR A 319 -0.88 22.40 0.63
C TYR A 319 -2.15 22.38 -0.23
N ILE A 320 -2.39 21.26 -0.91
CA ILE A 320 -3.54 21.09 -1.81
C ILE A 320 -4.85 21.15 -1.02
N ALA A 321 -4.91 20.45 0.12
CA ALA A 321 -6.09 20.42 0.99
C ALA A 321 -6.38 21.81 1.55
N ARG A 322 -5.38 22.51 2.10
CA ARG A 322 -5.52 23.88 2.63
C ARG A 322 -6.14 24.81 1.60
N TYR A 323 -5.63 24.79 0.37
CA TYR A 323 -6.15 25.64 -0.70
C TYR A 323 -7.58 25.26 -1.09
N ASN A 324 -7.87 23.97 -1.26
CA ASN A 324 -9.19 23.51 -1.69
C ASN A 324 -10.26 23.60 -0.59
N LEU A 325 -9.87 23.72 0.68
CA LEU A 325 -10.74 24.10 1.80
C LEU A 325 -11.05 25.61 1.86
N GLY A 326 -10.58 26.40 0.90
CA GLY A 326 -10.87 27.83 0.78
C GLY A 326 -9.82 28.76 1.41
N ASN A 327 -8.75 28.23 1.98
CA ASN A 327 -7.67 29.05 2.57
C ASN A 327 -6.65 29.50 1.51
N SER A 328 -5.85 30.52 1.82
CA SER A 328 -4.72 30.91 0.98
C SER A 328 -3.51 30.00 1.22
N VAL A 329 -2.69 29.87 0.18
CA VAL A 329 -1.36 29.23 0.22
C VAL A 329 -0.37 30.10 -0.56
N PRO A 330 0.92 30.10 -0.18
CA PRO A 330 1.96 30.77 -0.96
C PRO A 330 2.15 30.08 -2.33
N PHE A 331 2.60 30.83 -3.34
CA PHE A 331 2.87 30.27 -4.66
C PHE A 331 4.17 30.87 -5.21
N THR A 332 5.09 30.00 -5.62
CA THR A 332 6.30 30.36 -6.39
C THR A 332 6.01 30.12 -7.86
N ASP A 333 6.41 31.06 -8.72
CA ASP A 333 6.30 30.92 -10.16
C ASP A 333 6.82 29.56 -10.63
N TYR A 334 5.96 28.82 -11.32
CA TYR A 334 6.28 27.50 -11.83
C TYR A 334 6.64 27.60 -13.31
N TYR A 335 7.91 27.33 -13.61
CA TYR A 335 8.45 27.27 -14.97
C TYR A 335 8.35 25.86 -15.56
N TRP A 336 7.99 25.78 -16.84
CA TRP A 336 8.04 24.54 -17.60
C TRP A 336 8.26 24.82 -19.08
N GLU A 337 8.77 23.83 -19.81
CA GLU A 337 8.94 23.86 -21.26
C GLU A 337 7.89 22.99 -21.95
N SER A 338 7.43 23.41 -23.13
CA SER A 338 6.39 22.72 -23.90
C SER A 338 6.84 22.33 -25.31
N GLY A 339 6.29 21.22 -25.82
CA GLY A 339 6.45 20.78 -27.21
C GLY A 339 7.82 20.20 -27.53
N HIS A 340 8.09 20.03 -28.83
CA HIS A 340 9.36 19.50 -29.33
C HIS A 340 10.51 20.51 -29.31
N ASN A 341 10.19 21.80 -29.19
CA ASN A 341 11.16 22.90 -29.23
C ASN A 341 11.52 23.48 -27.86
N CYS A 342 11.00 22.88 -26.78
CA CYS A 342 11.21 23.33 -25.40
C CYS A 342 10.73 24.79 -25.16
N ASP A 343 9.56 25.17 -25.66
CA ASP A 343 9.08 26.55 -25.53
C ASP A 343 8.82 26.89 -24.06
N PRO A 344 9.39 27.98 -23.51
CA PRO A 344 9.29 28.32 -22.09
C PRO A 344 7.90 28.85 -21.72
N ASN A 345 7.38 28.39 -20.59
CA ASN A 345 6.08 28.76 -20.05
C ASN A 345 6.16 28.97 -18.54
N TRP A 346 5.22 29.75 -18.01
CA TRP A 346 5.10 30.01 -16.57
C TRP A 346 3.66 29.96 -16.10
N HIS A 347 3.45 29.41 -14.91
CA HIS A 347 2.34 29.81 -14.05
C HIS A 347 2.87 30.77 -13.00
N THR A 348 2.29 31.96 -12.89
CA THR A 348 2.73 33.00 -11.93
C THR A 348 1.78 33.16 -10.74
N GLN A 349 0.72 32.35 -10.69
CA GLN A 349 -0.24 32.32 -9.61
C GLN A 349 -0.89 30.94 -9.52
N ILE A 350 -1.39 30.61 -8.33
CA ILE A 350 -2.27 29.46 -8.15
C ILE A 350 -3.62 29.68 -8.86
N SER A 351 -4.17 28.62 -9.45
CA SER A 351 -5.44 28.68 -10.19
C SER A 351 -6.64 28.38 -9.28
N ASP A 352 -7.67 29.23 -9.32
CA ASP A 352 -8.98 28.97 -8.69
C ASP A 352 -9.89 28.05 -9.53
N HIS A 353 -9.47 27.66 -10.73
CA HIS A 353 -10.30 26.80 -11.58
C HIS A 353 -10.53 25.44 -10.91
N SER A 354 -11.79 25.02 -10.82
CA SER A 354 -12.22 23.75 -10.18
C SER A 354 -11.88 23.62 -8.69
N ARG A 355 -11.64 24.74 -7.99
CA ARG A 355 -11.30 24.74 -6.56
C ARG A 355 -12.44 24.18 -5.70
N GLY A 356 -12.07 23.36 -4.72
CA GLY A 356 -13.01 22.76 -3.76
C GLY A 356 -13.83 21.59 -4.31
N GLN A 357 -13.46 21.04 -5.48
CA GLN A 357 -14.08 19.81 -5.97
C GLN A 357 -13.78 18.62 -5.04
N PHE A 358 -14.80 17.79 -4.81
CA PHE A 358 -14.64 16.54 -4.08
C PHE A 358 -14.25 15.40 -5.03
N ARG A 359 -13.12 14.75 -4.73
CA ARG A 359 -12.62 13.55 -5.42
C ARG A 359 -12.26 12.47 -4.40
N PRO A 360 -12.45 11.17 -4.70
CA PRO A 360 -12.23 10.08 -3.75
C PRO A 360 -10.75 9.69 -3.65
N VAL A 361 -9.93 10.59 -3.10
CA VAL A 361 -8.46 10.46 -3.09
C VAL A 361 -7.82 10.69 -1.73
N TRP A 362 -8.62 11.04 -0.72
CA TRP A 362 -8.15 11.62 0.54
C TRP A 362 -8.00 10.58 1.64
N GLU A 363 -8.88 9.59 1.67
CA GLU A 363 -8.84 8.53 2.69
C GLU A 363 -7.50 7.80 2.73
N ARG A 364 -6.91 7.51 1.56
CA ARG A 364 -5.63 6.80 1.49
C ARG A 364 -4.51 7.60 2.18
N VAL A 365 -4.36 8.87 1.80
CA VAL A 365 -3.29 9.72 2.32
C VAL A 365 -3.52 10.10 3.79
N TYR A 366 -4.77 10.33 4.18
CA TYR A 366 -5.14 10.55 5.59
C TYR A 366 -4.79 9.33 6.45
N ASN A 367 -5.25 8.14 6.07
CA ASN A 367 -5.02 6.94 6.87
C ASN A 367 -3.54 6.52 6.87
N HIS A 368 -2.77 6.82 5.81
CA HIS A 368 -1.33 6.63 5.85
C HIS A 368 -0.66 7.58 6.85
N TYR A 369 -0.80 8.90 6.68
CA TYR A 369 -0.01 9.85 7.47
C TYR A 369 -0.56 10.03 8.89
N ALA A 370 -1.86 10.24 9.05
CA ALA A 370 -2.46 10.48 10.37
C ALA A 370 -2.53 9.18 11.19
N VAL A 371 -3.06 8.12 10.60
CA VAL A 371 -3.42 6.91 11.36
C VAL A 371 -2.24 5.93 11.45
N ARG A 372 -1.65 5.55 10.31
CA ARG A 372 -0.53 4.59 10.27
C ARG A 372 0.77 5.20 10.78
N ARG A 373 1.04 6.49 10.52
CA ARG A 373 2.29 7.17 10.90
C ARG A 373 2.16 8.12 12.10
N GLY A 374 0.96 8.40 12.59
CA GLY A 374 0.75 9.27 13.76
C GLY A 374 1.16 10.73 13.54
N LEU A 375 1.20 11.19 12.28
CA LEU A 375 1.62 12.55 11.91
C LEU A 375 0.42 13.50 11.91
N SER A 376 0.67 14.77 12.22
CA SER A 376 -0.36 15.81 12.15
C SER A 376 -0.54 16.27 10.70
N VAL A 377 -1.75 16.10 10.16
CA VAL A 377 -2.14 16.50 8.80
C VAL A 377 -3.54 17.15 8.83
N PRO A 378 -3.70 18.28 9.53
CA PRO A 378 -5.02 18.85 9.85
C PRO A 378 -5.87 19.18 8.62
N TYR A 379 -5.27 19.66 7.52
CA TYR A 379 -6.04 19.99 6.33
C TYR A 379 -6.45 18.74 5.56
N THR A 380 -5.55 17.76 5.44
CA THR A 380 -5.85 16.47 4.83
C THR A 380 -6.93 15.73 5.61
N GLU A 381 -6.87 15.76 6.96
CA GLU A 381 -7.88 15.18 7.84
C GLU A 381 -9.26 15.82 7.65
N GLN A 382 -9.31 17.16 7.67
CA GLN A 382 -10.55 17.89 7.42
C GLN A 382 -11.12 17.53 6.05
N PHE A 383 -10.29 17.54 5.01
CA PHE A 383 -10.77 17.32 3.65
C PHE A 383 -11.19 15.87 3.40
N ALA A 384 -10.49 14.89 4.00
CA ALA A 384 -10.95 13.50 4.02
C ALA A 384 -12.30 13.35 4.73
N THR A 385 -12.53 14.11 5.81
CA THR A 385 -13.80 14.12 6.54
C THR A 385 -14.93 14.71 5.69
N ASP A 386 -14.69 15.81 4.99
CA ASP A 386 -15.69 16.48 4.16
C ASP A 386 -16.11 15.65 2.93
N VAL A 387 -15.21 14.79 2.42
CA VAL A 387 -15.46 13.95 1.23
C VAL A 387 -16.15 12.62 1.57
N ARG A 388 -16.09 12.17 2.83
CA ARG A 388 -16.67 10.88 3.27
C ARG A 388 -18.20 10.81 3.08
N PRO A 389 -18.75 9.62 2.73
CA PRO A 389 -18.04 8.42 2.29
C PRO A 389 -17.56 8.55 0.84
N GLU A 390 -16.30 8.17 0.58
CA GLU A 390 -15.74 8.12 -0.76
C GLU A 390 -16.39 7.00 -1.59
N GLY A 391 -16.92 7.34 -2.78
CA GLY A 391 -17.35 6.38 -3.81
C GLY A 391 -16.24 6.07 -4.82
N GLY A 392 -16.59 5.49 -5.98
CA GLY A 392 -15.63 5.20 -7.06
C GLY A 392 -16.17 5.53 -8.45
N GLY A 393 -15.73 4.80 -9.48
CA GLY A 393 -16.23 4.99 -10.84
C GLY A 393 -17.76 4.93 -10.90
N GLY A 394 -18.36 5.96 -11.49
CA GLY A 394 -19.82 6.16 -11.51
C GLY A 394 -20.36 7.09 -10.42
N ASP A 395 -19.58 7.43 -9.38
CA ASP A 395 -20.02 8.33 -8.30
C ASP A 395 -19.63 9.80 -8.50
N TYR A 396 -18.54 10.07 -9.24
CA TYR A 396 -17.94 11.41 -9.37
C TYR A 396 -17.97 11.97 -10.81
N GLY A 397 -18.88 11.45 -11.63
CA GLY A 397 -19.10 11.89 -13.02
C GLY A 397 -19.11 10.72 -14.01
N SER A 398 -19.73 10.93 -15.17
CA SER A 398 -19.85 9.92 -16.24
C SER A 398 -18.74 9.96 -17.29
N THR A 399 -17.90 10.99 -17.26
CA THR A 399 -16.75 11.17 -18.17
C THR A 399 -15.48 10.60 -17.54
N SER A 400 -14.38 10.54 -18.32
CA SER A 400 -13.08 10.02 -17.86
C SER A 400 -12.67 10.50 -16.46
N GLY A 401 -12.96 11.76 -16.12
CA GLY A 401 -12.56 12.34 -14.83
C GLY A 401 -13.20 11.67 -13.62
N GLY A 402 -14.36 11.03 -13.77
CA GLY A 402 -15.01 10.23 -12.73
C GLY A 402 -14.40 8.83 -12.58
N PHE A 403 -13.47 8.45 -13.45
CA PHE A 403 -12.83 7.13 -13.52
C PHE A 403 -11.29 7.22 -13.46
N ASP A 404 -10.73 8.39 -13.14
CA ASP A 404 -9.28 8.57 -12.99
C ASP A 404 -8.70 7.78 -11.79
N GLN A 405 -9.54 7.40 -10.81
CA GLN A 405 -9.16 6.55 -9.67
C GLN A 405 -10.23 5.49 -9.38
N LEU A 406 -9.83 4.35 -8.81
CA LEU A 406 -10.75 3.28 -8.38
C LEU A 406 -11.70 3.69 -7.23
N GLY A 407 -11.26 4.61 -6.38
CA GLY A 407 -12.04 5.17 -5.27
C GLY A 407 -12.34 4.17 -4.14
N PHE A 408 -13.47 4.39 -3.47
CA PHE A 408 -13.95 3.67 -2.28
C PHE A 408 -12.97 3.70 -1.11
N GLY A 409 -12.24 4.81 -0.93
CA GLY A 409 -11.23 4.93 0.13
C GLY A 409 -11.81 4.83 1.54
N THR A 410 -13.06 5.24 1.77
CA THR A 410 -13.70 5.09 3.09
C THR A 410 -13.91 3.64 3.47
N LEU A 411 -14.23 2.78 2.49
CA LEU A 411 -14.30 1.35 2.70
C LEU A 411 -12.91 0.73 2.78
N THR A 412 -12.04 1.06 1.83
CA THR A 412 -10.81 0.30 1.57
C THR A 412 -9.61 0.77 2.38
N CYS A 413 -9.52 2.06 2.69
CA CYS A 413 -8.36 2.68 3.31
C CYS A 413 -8.55 3.05 4.78
N THR A 414 -9.79 3.19 5.28
CA THR A 414 -10.03 3.55 6.70
C THR A 414 -9.35 2.56 7.65
N ARG A 415 -8.67 3.13 8.64
CA ARG A 415 -7.96 2.45 9.72
C ARG A 415 -8.39 2.94 11.09
N LEU A 416 -8.26 2.11 12.12
CA LEU A 416 -8.47 2.56 13.50
C LEU A 416 -7.24 3.30 14.04
N SER A 417 -7.48 4.33 14.86
CA SER A 417 -6.42 5.04 15.58
C SER A 417 -5.71 4.08 16.56
N GLY A 418 -4.39 3.98 16.43
CA GLY A 418 -3.58 2.97 17.13
C GLY A 418 -3.11 1.80 16.26
N GLY A 419 -3.29 1.89 14.94
CA GLY A 419 -3.00 0.82 13.99
C GLY A 419 -4.15 -0.19 13.95
N ASP A 420 -4.35 -0.87 12.82
CA ASP A 420 -5.48 -1.79 12.61
C ASP A 420 -5.42 -3.07 13.47
N GLY A 421 -4.62 -3.10 14.54
CA GLY A 421 -4.33 -4.30 15.33
C GLY A 421 -3.88 -5.51 14.49
N LEU A 422 -3.40 -5.22 13.27
CA LEU A 422 -2.75 -6.10 12.31
C LEU A 422 -1.27 -5.72 12.12
N ASP A 423 -0.80 -4.65 12.76
CA ASP A 423 0.60 -4.19 12.69
C ASP A 423 1.54 -5.00 13.61
N ILE A 424 1.28 -6.30 13.77
CA ILE A 424 2.32 -7.20 14.27
C ILE A 424 3.30 -7.41 13.12
N VAL A 425 4.38 -6.64 13.13
CA VAL A 425 5.53 -6.89 12.25
C VAL A 425 6.09 -8.27 12.58
N SER A 426 5.86 -9.23 11.69
CA SER A 426 6.35 -10.60 11.84
C SER A 426 7.87 -10.61 12.05
N GLY A 427 8.31 -11.34 13.07
CA GLY A 427 9.69 -11.45 13.48
C GLY A 427 10.21 -10.31 14.36
N ALA A 428 9.40 -9.28 14.66
CA ALA A 428 9.75 -8.22 15.62
C ALA A 428 9.51 -8.67 17.08
N THR A 429 10.16 -7.97 18.01
CA THR A 429 10.08 -8.24 19.45
C THR A 429 9.11 -7.29 20.13
N TYR A 430 8.32 -7.80 21.07
CA TYR A 430 7.28 -7.05 21.78
C TYR A 430 7.32 -7.31 23.29
N THR A 431 6.86 -6.34 24.07
CA THR A 431 6.39 -6.56 25.44
C THR A 431 4.86 -6.65 25.41
N LEU A 432 4.27 -7.57 26.18
CA LEU A 432 2.82 -7.75 26.30
C LEU A 432 2.38 -7.36 27.71
N VAL A 433 1.60 -6.28 27.85
CA VAL A 433 1.17 -5.76 29.17
C VAL A 433 -0.33 -5.99 29.36
N CYS A 434 -0.72 -6.68 30.42
CA CYS A 434 -2.12 -6.98 30.72
C CYS A 434 -2.88 -5.70 31.14
N GLU A 435 -4.08 -5.47 30.58
CA GLU A 435 -4.95 -4.33 30.94
C GLU A 435 -5.34 -4.37 32.41
N ARG A 436 -5.61 -5.56 32.96
CA ARG A 436 -6.08 -5.72 34.35
C ARG A 436 -5.02 -5.35 35.39
N SER A 437 -3.77 -5.76 35.20
CA SER A 437 -2.71 -5.61 36.20
C SER A 437 -1.67 -4.55 35.87
N GLY A 438 -1.55 -4.14 34.60
CA GLY A 438 -0.44 -3.30 34.14
C GLY A 438 0.91 -4.00 34.15
N MET A 439 0.94 -5.33 34.33
CA MET A 439 2.15 -6.16 34.38
C MET A 439 2.42 -6.83 33.04
N ALA A 440 3.70 -7.13 32.77
CA ALA A 440 4.13 -7.77 31.53
C ALA A 440 4.03 -9.30 31.62
N LEU A 441 3.80 -9.94 30.47
CA LEU A 441 4.00 -11.37 30.26
C LEU A 441 5.50 -11.69 30.41
N ASP A 442 5.83 -12.55 31.36
CA ASP A 442 7.21 -12.79 31.80
C ASP A 442 7.47 -14.29 31.93
N ASN A 443 8.61 -14.78 31.44
CA ASN A 443 8.96 -16.20 31.55
C ASN A 443 9.53 -16.60 32.95
N GLY A 444 9.46 -15.69 33.92
CA GLY A 444 9.94 -15.87 35.29
C GLY A 444 11.46 -15.84 35.43
N ASN A 445 12.16 -15.37 34.39
CA ASN A 445 13.61 -15.50 34.27
C ASN A 445 14.09 -16.98 34.32
N VAL A 446 13.24 -17.92 33.87
CA VAL A 446 13.49 -19.37 33.85
C VAL A 446 13.78 -19.83 32.42
N THR A 447 14.70 -20.78 32.25
CA THR A 447 15.08 -21.33 30.91
C THR A 447 14.83 -22.84 30.79
N THR A 448 14.02 -23.39 31.69
CA THR A 448 13.66 -24.82 31.70
C THR A 448 12.33 -25.00 30.97
N GLU A 449 12.25 -26.02 30.10
CA GLU A 449 11.00 -26.43 29.47
C GLU A 449 9.94 -26.79 30.51
N GLY A 450 8.69 -26.44 30.24
CA GLY A 450 7.57 -26.74 31.15
C GLY A 450 7.38 -25.71 32.27
N ALA A 451 8.30 -24.76 32.42
CA ALA A 451 8.14 -23.70 33.41
C ALA A 451 6.95 -22.79 33.07
N SER A 452 6.16 -22.44 34.08
CA SER A 452 5.02 -21.53 33.93
C SER A 452 5.48 -20.15 33.45
N VAL A 453 4.71 -19.57 32.54
CA VAL A 453 4.77 -18.16 32.20
C VAL A 453 3.94 -17.40 33.23
N ILE A 454 4.47 -16.31 33.73
CA ILE A 454 3.92 -15.52 34.82
C ILE A 454 3.65 -14.08 34.33
N GLN A 455 3.09 -13.26 35.22
CA GLN A 455 3.11 -11.81 35.08
C GLN A 455 4.10 -11.20 36.08
N TRP A 456 4.74 -10.11 35.66
CA TRP A 456 5.65 -9.35 36.51
C TRP A 456 5.62 -7.86 36.17
N THR A 457 5.91 -7.02 37.16
CA THR A 457 6.08 -5.57 36.99
C THR A 457 7.00 -5.27 35.79
N VAL A 458 6.57 -4.34 34.94
CA VAL A 458 7.28 -4.02 33.70
C VAL A 458 8.68 -3.49 34.01
N HIS A 459 9.70 -4.16 33.48
CA HIS A 459 11.11 -3.76 33.56
C HIS A 459 11.85 -3.92 32.21
N GLY A 460 11.22 -4.55 31.21
CA GLY A 460 11.72 -4.57 29.83
C GLY A 460 12.99 -5.41 29.61
N GLU A 461 13.28 -6.36 30.50
CA GLU A 461 14.41 -7.28 30.38
C GLU A 461 14.06 -8.45 29.43
N PRO A 462 15.04 -9.25 28.94
CA PRO A 462 14.79 -10.31 27.97
C PRO A 462 13.67 -11.32 28.34
N GLN A 463 13.39 -11.53 29.62
CA GLN A 463 12.28 -12.40 30.06
C GLN A 463 10.88 -11.84 29.77
N GLN A 464 10.75 -10.53 29.51
CA GLN A 464 9.50 -9.84 29.14
C GLN A 464 9.40 -9.54 27.64
N ARG A 465 10.40 -9.97 26.87
CA ARG A 465 10.51 -9.71 25.44
C ARG A 465 10.16 -10.94 24.65
N TRP A 466 9.19 -10.81 23.77
CA TRP A 466 8.63 -11.91 22.99
C TRP A 466 8.73 -11.58 21.52
N ARG A 467 9.50 -12.37 20.78
CA ARG A 467 9.54 -12.32 19.32
C ARG A 467 8.26 -12.94 18.78
N ILE A 468 7.45 -12.14 18.09
CA ILE A 468 6.19 -12.61 17.51
C ILE A 468 6.39 -12.85 16.02
N THR A 469 6.17 -14.08 15.58
CA THR A 469 6.38 -14.52 14.19
C THR A 469 5.08 -15.08 13.63
N ASP A 470 4.66 -14.59 12.46
CA ASP A 470 3.55 -15.17 11.69
C ASP A 470 3.93 -16.59 11.22
N VAL A 471 3.04 -17.55 11.49
CA VAL A 471 3.19 -18.96 11.11
C VAL A 471 2.10 -19.43 10.14
N GLY A 472 1.37 -18.51 9.51
CA GLY A 472 0.30 -18.79 8.55
C GLY A 472 -1.06 -19.05 9.20
N ASP A 473 -2.11 -19.01 8.38
CA ASP A 473 -3.52 -19.22 8.75
C ASP A 473 -4.06 -18.25 9.82
N GLY A 474 -3.45 -17.07 9.94
CA GLY A 474 -3.82 -16.07 10.96
C GLY A 474 -3.29 -16.38 12.37
N TYR A 475 -2.34 -17.31 12.49
CA TYR A 475 -1.70 -17.65 13.76
C TYR A 475 -0.28 -17.12 13.87
N TYR A 476 0.12 -16.82 15.10
CA TYR A 476 1.44 -16.38 15.47
C TYR A 476 2.05 -17.31 16.50
N LYS A 477 3.38 -17.34 16.53
CA LYS A 477 4.17 -17.92 17.61
C LYS A 477 4.87 -16.80 18.36
N LEU A 478 4.91 -16.90 19.68
CA LEU A 478 5.61 -15.96 20.56
C LEU A 478 6.80 -16.66 21.21
N VAL A 479 8.03 -16.23 20.91
CA VAL A 479 9.27 -16.82 21.44
C VAL A 479 9.91 -15.86 22.43
N CYS A 480 10.13 -16.30 23.67
CA CYS A 480 10.78 -15.49 24.69
C CYS A 480 12.26 -15.27 24.36
N GLU A 481 12.74 -14.01 24.42
CA GLU A 481 14.13 -13.66 24.14
C GLU A 481 15.09 -14.26 25.19
N ARG A 482 14.66 -14.42 26.43
CA ARG A 482 15.47 -15.02 27.50
C ARG A 482 15.77 -16.50 27.32
N SER A 483 14.77 -17.30 26.94
CA SER A 483 14.90 -18.76 26.87
C SER A 483 14.98 -19.32 25.45
N GLY A 484 14.55 -18.57 24.44
CA GLY A 484 14.38 -19.07 23.08
C GLY A 484 13.20 -20.04 22.92
N MET A 485 12.35 -20.19 23.94
CA MET A 485 11.20 -21.10 23.95
C MET A 485 9.90 -20.39 23.59
N ALA A 486 8.95 -21.14 23.03
CA ALA A 486 7.64 -20.64 22.64
C ALA A 486 6.65 -20.59 23.81
N LEU A 487 5.74 -19.62 23.78
CA LEU A 487 4.55 -19.60 24.61
C LEU A 487 3.63 -20.76 24.22
N ASP A 488 3.31 -21.61 25.19
CA ASP A 488 2.60 -22.87 24.99
C ASP A 488 1.47 -23.00 26.01
N ASN A 489 0.32 -23.55 25.63
CA ASN A 489 -0.80 -23.79 26.53
C ASN A 489 -0.67 -25.09 27.37
N GLY A 490 0.51 -25.72 27.34
CA GLY A 490 0.83 -26.98 27.99
C GLY A 490 0.20 -28.20 27.34
N ASN A 491 -0.43 -28.03 26.17
CA ASN A 491 -1.34 -29.00 25.56
C ASN A 491 -2.47 -29.45 26.53
N VAL A 492 -2.84 -28.60 27.48
CA VAL A 492 -3.95 -28.81 28.42
C VAL A 492 -5.07 -27.83 28.05
N PRO A 493 -6.20 -28.28 27.48
CA PRO A 493 -7.22 -27.37 26.94
C PRO A 493 -8.20 -26.82 27.99
N ASP A 494 -8.00 -27.13 29.27
CA ASP A 494 -8.93 -26.78 30.35
C ASP A 494 -8.80 -25.32 30.78
N ASN A 495 -9.91 -24.75 31.28
CA ASN A 495 -9.87 -23.44 31.93
C ASN A 495 -8.98 -23.52 33.18
N GLY A 496 -8.11 -22.53 33.37
CA GLY A 496 -7.20 -22.49 34.51
C GLY A 496 -5.88 -23.20 34.29
N ALA A 497 -5.69 -23.89 33.16
CA ALA A 497 -4.40 -24.45 32.80
C ALA A 497 -3.36 -23.33 32.60
N SER A 498 -2.20 -23.46 33.23
CA SER A 498 -1.10 -22.51 33.08
C SER A 498 -0.60 -22.44 31.66
N ALA A 499 -0.31 -21.22 31.19
CA ALA A 499 0.58 -21.03 30.07
C ALA A 499 2.00 -21.36 30.52
N ILE A 500 2.76 -22.03 29.67
CA ILE A 500 4.13 -22.46 29.94
C ILE A 500 5.05 -22.02 28.80
N GLN A 501 6.35 -22.18 29.01
CA GLN A 501 7.34 -22.12 27.93
C GLN A 501 7.75 -23.54 27.51
N TRP A 502 7.85 -23.78 26.22
CA TRP A 502 8.27 -25.08 25.68
C TRP A 502 9.12 -24.90 24.43
N THR A 503 10.00 -25.87 24.15
CA THR A 503 10.77 -25.85 22.90
C THR A 503 9.82 -25.81 21.70
N ASP A 504 10.11 -24.88 20.81
CA ASP A 504 9.34 -24.65 19.60
C ASP A 504 9.28 -25.92 18.74
N ASN A 505 8.06 -26.42 18.54
CA ASN A 505 7.76 -27.61 17.76
C ASN A 505 6.70 -27.35 16.68
N GLY A 506 6.22 -26.10 16.55
CA GLY A 506 5.22 -25.69 15.58
C GLY A 506 3.80 -26.26 15.81
N GLY A 507 3.55 -26.93 16.94
CA GLY A 507 2.26 -27.54 17.25
C GLY A 507 1.18 -26.51 17.61
N ALA A 508 -0.09 -26.92 17.48
CA ALA A 508 -1.25 -26.10 17.84
C ALA A 508 -1.23 -25.50 19.27
N PRO A 509 -0.64 -26.14 20.30
CA PRO A 509 -0.45 -25.52 21.63
C PRO A 509 0.36 -24.21 21.62
N GLN A 510 1.19 -24.00 20.60
CA GLN A 510 2.13 -22.88 20.46
C GLN A 510 1.68 -21.83 19.43
N ARG A 511 0.52 -22.05 18.80
CA ARG A 511 -0.05 -21.18 17.78
C ARG A 511 -1.18 -20.35 18.40
N TRP A 512 -1.07 -19.03 18.29
CA TRP A 512 -1.97 -18.07 18.91
C TRP A 512 -2.50 -17.09 17.88
N GLN A 513 -3.81 -16.95 17.75
CA GLN A 513 -4.39 -15.81 17.05
C GLN A 513 -4.18 -14.58 17.93
N VAL A 514 -3.70 -13.48 17.35
CA VAL A 514 -3.64 -12.19 18.03
C VAL A 514 -4.72 -11.31 17.44
N ILE A 515 -5.74 -11.01 18.23
CA ILE A 515 -6.97 -10.37 17.77
C ILE A 515 -7.10 -9.02 18.45
N ASP A 516 -7.18 -7.95 17.67
CA ASP A 516 -7.47 -6.61 18.17
C ASP A 516 -8.83 -6.55 18.88
N VAL A 517 -8.86 -5.93 20.05
CA VAL A 517 -10.10 -5.67 20.79
C VAL A 517 -10.35 -4.17 21.01
N GLY A 518 -9.59 -3.30 20.34
CA GLY A 518 -9.69 -1.85 20.42
C GLY A 518 -8.92 -1.24 21.60
N GLY A 519 -8.72 0.08 21.57
CA GLY A 519 -8.02 0.82 22.63
C GLY A 519 -6.52 0.51 22.73
N GLY A 520 -5.93 -0.13 21.71
CA GLY A 520 -4.54 -0.58 21.70
C GLY A 520 -4.29 -1.89 22.46
N TYR A 521 -5.34 -2.67 22.71
CA TYR A 521 -5.26 -3.99 23.35
C TYR A 521 -5.63 -5.11 22.38
N HIS A 522 -5.05 -6.28 22.62
CA HIS A 522 -5.29 -7.50 21.85
C HIS A 522 -5.64 -8.65 22.79
N LYS A 523 -6.38 -9.64 22.31
CA LYS A 523 -6.50 -10.95 22.96
C LYS A 523 -5.67 -11.97 22.19
N LEU A 524 -5.11 -12.94 22.91
CA LEU A 524 -4.34 -14.03 22.32
C LEU A 524 -5.13 -15.33 22.49
N VAL A 525 -5.53 -15.98 21.39
CA VAL A 525 -6.37 -17.20 21.41
C VAL A 525 -5.58 -18.40 20.91
N CYS A 526 -5.41 -19.42 21.76
CA CYS A 526 -4.65 -20.63 21.42
C CYS A 526 -5.40 -21.49 20.39
N GLU A 527 -4.72 -21.94 19.33
CA GLU A 527 -5.27 -22.85 18.31
C GLU A 527 -5.76 -24.15 18.94
N ARG A 528 -4.99 -24.72 19.88
CA ARG A 528 -5.31 -26.02 20.48
C ARG A 528 -6.61 -26.03 21.25
N SER A 529 -6.92 -24.96 21.98
CA SER A 529 -8.04 -24.92 22.94
C SER A 529 -9.15 -23.94 22.58
N GLY A 530 -8.90 -22.97 21.69
CA GLY A 530 -9.79 -21.86 21.41
C GLY A 530 -9.96 -20.90 22.59
N LYS A 531 -9.05 -20.92 23.57
CA LYS A 531 -9.12 -20.12 24.81
C LYS A 531 -8.16 -18.95 24.78
N ALA A 532 -8.53 -17.89 25.50
CA ALA A 532 -7.74 -16.67 25.60
C ALA A 532 -6.65 -16.78 26.66
N LEU A 533 -5.49 -16.16 26.40
CA LEU A 533 -4.45 -15.93 27.40
C LEU A 533 -4.97 -14.96 28.47
N ASP A 534 -4.91 -15.38 29.74
CA ASP A 534 -5.59 -14.73 30.85
C ASP A 534 -4.64 -14.63 32.05
N ASN A 535 -4.57 -13.47 32.70
CA ASN A 535 -3.70 -13.26 33.86
C ASN A 535 -4.25 -13.88 35.18
N GLY A 536 -5.30 -14.69 35.09
CA GLY A 536 -5.97 -15.35 36.21
C GLY A 536 -6.80 -14.39 37.06
N ASN A 537 -7.01 -13.16 36.59
CA ASN A 537 -7.56 -12.05 37.36
C ASN A 537 -6.74 -11.74 38.64
N VAL A 538 -5.43 -12.00 38.60
CA VAL A 538 -4.47 -11.73 39.70
C VAL A 538 -3.64 -10.48 39.35
N THR A 539 -3.21 -9.71 40.35
CA THR A 539 -2.52 -8.41 40.16
C THR A 539 -1.19 -8.31 40.94
N THR A 540 -0.59 -9.46 41.26
CA THR A 540 0.68 -9.54 42.00
C THR A 540 1.77 -10.15 41.13
N ASP A 541 3.01 -9.68 41.30
CA ASP A 541 4.20 -10.28 40.70
C ASP A 541 4.28 -11.77 41.02
N GLY A 542 4.72 -12.57 40.03
CA GLY A 542 4.88 -14.01 40.22
C GLY A 542 3.62 -14.84 39.95
N ALA A 543 2.46 -14.20 39.74
CA ALA A 543 1.23 -14.93 39.45
C ALA A 543 1.29 -15.61 38.08
N SER A 544 0.88 -16.87 38.01
CA SER A 544 0.81 -17.62 36.75
C SER A 544 -0.15 -16.94 35.78
N VAL A 545 0.26 -16.85 34.52
CA VAL A 545 -0.65 -16.62 33.40
C VAL A 545 -1.24 -17.98 33.02
N ILE A 546 -2.52 -17.98 32.69
CA ILE A 546 -3.32 -19.17 32.40
C ILE A 546 -4.02 -19.00 31.05
N GLN A 547 -4.80 -20.01 30.65
CA GLN A 547 -5.82 -19.86 29.62
C GLN A 547 -7.22 -19.94 30.23
N TRP A 548 -8.16 -19.22 29.63
CA TRP A 548 -9.57 -19.27 30.03
C TRP A 548 -10.50 -19.04 28.85
N THR A 549 -11.76 -19.52 28.97
CA THR A 549 -12.81 -19.20 28.00
C THR A 549 -12.89 -17.69 27.79
N ASP A 550 -12.84 -17.25 26.53
CA ASP A 550 -12.95 -15.84 26.19
C ASP A 550 -14.26 -15.25 26.73
N HIS A 551 -14.14 -14.24 27.58
CA HIS A 551 -15.25 -13.47 28.13
C HIS A 551 -15.01 -11.96 27.94
N GLY A 552 -14.00 -11.58 27.14
CA GLY A 552 -13.68 -10.19 26.79
C GLY A 552 -13.29 -9.28 27.97
N GLY A 553 -12.89 -9.84 29.12
CA GLY A 553 -12.56 -9.07 30.32
C GLY A 553 -11.13 -8.50 30.29
N PRO A 554 -10.80 -7.48 31.10
CA PRO A 554 -9.48 -6.83 31.10
C PRO A 554 -8.32 -7.79 31.43
N GLN A 555 -8.57 -8.90 32.10
CA GLN A 555 -7.56 -9.94 32.36
C GLN A 555 -7.13 -10.71 31.11
N GLN A 556 -7.88 -10.62 30.01
CA GLN A 556 -7.62 -11.29 28.72
C GLN A 556 -7.11 -10.35 27.64
N ARG A 557 -6.85 -9.09 28.01
CA ARG A 557 -6.50 -8.02 27.09
C ARG A 557 -5.08 -7.56 27.34
N TRP A 558 -4.28 -7.54 26.28
CA TRP A 558 -2.84 -7.35 26.33
C TRP A 558 -2.44 -6.25 25.36
N ARG A 559 -1.76 -5.22 25.86
CA ARG A 559 -1.14 -4.19 25.03
C ARG A 559 0.20 -4.70 24.53
N LEU A 560 0.34 -4.83 23.22
CA LEU A 560 1.58 -5.20 22.56
C LEU A 560 2.36 -3.93 22.24
N THR A 561 3.59 -3.81 22.76
CA THR A 561 4.48 -2.67 22.47
C THR A 561 5.77 -3.18 21.85
N ARG A 562 6.07 -2.74 20.63
CA ARG A 562 7.28 -3.13 19.90
C ARG A 562 8.52 -2.63 20.64
N VAL A 563 9.50 -3.52 20.83
CA VAL A 563 10.84 -3.20 21.34
C VAL A 563 11.68 -2.80 20.12
N GLY A 564 12.19 -1.56 20.14
CA GLY A 564 12.93 -0.93 19.04
C GLY A 564 14.32 -1.48 18.82
#